data_AF-A0A9D8IRT0-F1
#
_entry.id   AF-A0A9D8IRT0-F1
#
_cell.length_a   1.000
_cell.length_b   1.000
_cell.length_c   1.000
_cell.angle_alpha   90.00
_cell.angle_beta   90.00
_cell.angle_gamma   90.00
#
_symmetry.space_group_name_H-M   'P 1'
#
loop_
_entity.id
_entity.type
_entity.pdbx_description
1 polymer ?
#
loop_
_entity_poly.entity_id
_entity_poly.type
_entity_poly.pdbx_seq_one_letter_code
_entity_poly.pdbx_strand_id
1 'polypeptide(L)'
;MSPEDLRCIRERVREVAERIQPLLAPVPGLARRNAPAHVWLGIRERFGEEWRARAEPASVRRFVDWIERHPNADYDEWDETPIIRQDSFTERLF
;
A
#
# COMPACT_ATOMS: atom_id res chain seq x y z
N MET A 1 13.79 0.35 2.42
CA MET A 1 13.57 -1.11 2.58
C MET A 1 14.70 -1.89 1.93
N SER A 2 14.92 -3.15 2.33
CA SER A 2 15.84 -4.04 1.60
C SER A 2 15.25 -4.47 0.24
N PRO A 3 16.09 -4.93 -0.72
CA PRO A 3 15.58 -5.51 -1.96
C PRO A 3 14.67 -6.72 -1.75
N GLU A 4 14.94 -7.52 -0.72
CA GLU A 4 14.13 -8.69 -0.37
C GLU A 4 12.74 -8.28 0.12
N ASP A 5 12.65 -7.27 0.99
CA ASP A 5 11.36 -6.72 1.45
C ASP A 5 10.50 -6.26 0.27
N LEU A 6 11.11 -5.54 -0.68
CA LEU A 6 10.42 -5.04 -1.87
C LEU A 6 9.94 -6.20 -2.76
N ARG A 7 10.71 -7.27 -2.90
CA ARG A 7 10.30 -8.47 -3.63
C ARG A 7 9.08 -9.12 -2.96
N CYS A 8 9.13 -9.32 -1.64
CA CYS A 8 8.02 -9.90 -0.88
C CYS A 8 6.74 -9.04 -0.98
N ILE A 9 6.86 -7.72 -0.91
CA ILE A 9 5.71 -6.82 -1.09
C ILE A 9 5.14 -6.92 -2.52
N ARG A 10 5.99 -6.96 -3.55
CA ARG A 10 5.52 -7.11 -4.94
C ARG A 10 4.77 -8.42 -5.16
N GLU A 11 5.31 -9.52 -4.64
CA GLU A 11 4.66 -10.84 -4.69
C GLU A 11 3.30 -10.79 -3.99
N ARG A 12 3.25 -10.21 -2.79
CA ARG A 12 1.99 -10.07 -2.04
C ARG A 12 0.96 -9.19 -2.76
N VAL A 13 1.39 -8.07 -3.33
CA VAL A 13 0.51 -7.19 -4.11
C VAL A 13 -0.06 -7.93 -5.32
N ARG A 14 0.76 -8.74 -6.02
CA ARG A 14 0.28 -9.56 -7.14
C ARG A 14 -0.79 -10.55 -6.68
N GLU A 15 -0.54 -11.29 -5.60
CA GLU A 15 -1.50 -12.26 -5.06
C GLU A 15 -2.82 -11.60 -4.66
N VAL A 16 -2.77 -10.50 -3.90
CA VAL A 16 -3.96 -9.76 -3.46
C VAL A 16 -4.70 -9.18 -4.66
N ALA A 17 -3.98 -8.60 -5.62
CA ALA A 17 -4.59 -8.07 -6.83
C ALA A 17 -5.36 -9.13 -7.62
N GLU A 18 -4.79 -10.33 -7.79
CA GLU A 18 -5.46 -11.45 -8.46
C GLU A 18 -6.75 -11.85 -7.72
N ARG A 19 -6.73 -11.88 -6.37
CA ARG A 19 -7.90 -12.23 -5.54
C ARG A 19 -8.99 -11.18 -5.55
N ILE A 20 -8.64 -9.89 -5.50
CA ILE A 20 -9.63 -8.81 -5.42
C ILE A 20 -10.16 -8.39 -6.80
N GLN A 21 -9.44 -8.68 -7.89
CA GLN A 21 -9.85 -8.30 -9.25
C GLN A 21 -11.32 -8.62 -9.61
N PRO A 22 -11.89 -9.79 -9.27
CA PRO A 22 -13.30 -10.08 -9.50
C PRO A 22 -14.26 -9.40 -8.51
N LEU A 23 -13.75 -8.88 -7.38
CA LEU A 23 -14.53 -8.27 -6.31
C LEU A 23 -14.64 -6.74 -6.43
N LEU A 24 -13.79 -6.13 -7.26
CA LEU A 24 -13.79 -4.69 -7.45
C LEU A 24 -15.07 -4.23 -8.15
N ALA A 25 -15.76 -3.29 -7.52
CA ALA A 25 -16.89 -2.60 -8.10
C ALA A 25 -16.44 -1.85 -9.37
N PRO A 26 -17.22 -1.90 -10.45
CA PRO A 26 -16.92 -1.13 -11.64
C PRO A 26 -16.96 0.37 -11.34
N VAL A 27 -16.10 1.13 -12.01
CA VAL A 27 -16.18 2.60 -11.99
C VAL A 27 -17.05 3.02 -13.18
N PRO A 28 -18.03 3.92 -13.00
CA PRO A 28 -18.79 4.47 -14.12
C PRO A 28 -17.85 4.98 -15.22
N GLY A 29 -18.04 4.52 -16.46
CA GLY A 29 -17.20 4.90 -17.60
C GLY A 29 -15.93 4.06 -17.80
N LEU A 30 -15.65 3.06 -16.95
CA LEU A 30 -14.56 2.10 -17.14
C LEU A 30 -15.09 0.67 -17.17
N ALA A 31 -14.67 -0.11 -18.17
CA ALA A 31 -15.08 -1.51 -18.31
C ALA A 31 -14.61 -2.39 -17.14
N ARG A 32 -13.49 -2.05 -16.49
CA ARG A 32 -12.95 -2.74 -15.31
C ARG A 32 -12.01 -1.85 -14.51
N ARG A 33 -12.00 -2.00 -13.18
CA ARG A 33 -10.88 -1.51 -12.34
C ARG A 33 -9.66 -2.41 -12.54
N ASN A 34 -8.47 -1.84 -12.45
CA ASN A 34 -7.20 -2.56 -12.50
C ASN A 34 -6.73 -2.83 -11.06
N ALA A 35 -6.86 -4.06 -10.56
CA ALA A 35 -6.56 -4.40 -9.19
C ALA A 35 -5.08 -4.17 -8.80
N PRO A 36 -4.08 -4.54 -9.63
CA PRO A 36 -2.69 -4.17 -9.35
C PRO A 36 -2.49 -2.66 -9.17
N ALA A 37 -3.07 -1.85 -10.07
CA ALA A 37 -2.96 -0.40 -9.98
C ALA A 37 -3.66 0.16 -8.73
N HIS A 38 -4.81 -0.41 -8.36
CA HIS A 38 -5.54 -0.04 -7.15
C HIS A 38 -4.71 -0.27 -5.88
N VAL A 39 -4.11 -1.45 -5.73
CA VAL A 39 -3.27 -1.76 -4.55
C VAL A 39 -2.04 -0.84 -4.49
N TRP A 40 -1.33 -0.63 -5.61
CA TRP A 40 -0.17 0.27 -5.62
C TRP A 40 -0.54 1.73 -5.35
N LEU A 41 -1.69 2.18 -5.84
CA LEU A 41 -2.21 3.50 -5.55
C LEU A 41 -2.47 3.64 -4.06
N GLY A 42 -3.17 2.70 -3.43
CA GLY A 42 -3.41 2.72 -1.98
C GLY A 42 -2.11 2.81 -1.18
N ILE A 43 -1.08 2.05 -1.54
CA ILE A 43 0.22 2.10 -0.84
C ILE A 43 0.82 3.50 -0.95
N ARG A 44 0.76 4.12 -2.14
CA ARG A 44 1.26 5.48 -2.34
C ARG A 44 0.47 6.52 -1.52
N GLU A 45 -0.86 6.45 -1.53
CA GLU A 45 -1.71 7.41 -0.82
C GLU A 45 -1.50 7.33 0.71
N ARG A 46 -1.37 6.12 1.27
CA ARG A 46 -1.22 5.94 2.73
C ARG A 46 0.20 6.13 3.24
N PHE A 47 1.22 5.73 2.48
CA PHE A 47 2.62 5.76 2.93
C PHE A 47 3.47 6.86 2.28
N GLY A 48 2.89 7.64 1.35
CA GLY A 48 3.58 8.69 0.60
C GLY A 48 4.44 8.16 -0.55
N GLU A 49 4.96 9.08 -1.37
CA GLU A 49 5.76 8.73 -2.56
C GLU A 49 7.08 8.01 -2.21
N GLU A 50 7.67 8.34 -1.07
CA GLU A 50 8.96 7.83 -0.60
C GLU A 50 8.86 6.52 0.19
N TRP A 51 7.69 5.87 0.21
CA TRP A 51 7.43 4.69 1.04
C TRP A 51 8.48 3.58 0.89
N ARG A 52 9.04 3.39 -0.32
CA ARG A 52 10.07 2.37 -0.58
C ARG A 52 11.35 2.59 0.24
N ALA A 53 11.67 3.85 0.52
CA ALA A 53 12.80 4.22 1.35
C ALA A 53 12.42 4.18 2.83
N ARG A 54 11.25 4.73 3.19
CA ARG A 54 10.93 5.13 4.57
C ARG A 54 9.93 4.22 5.30
N ALA A 55 9.01 3.57 4.60
CA ALA A 55 7.98 2.78 5.25
C ALA A 55 8.56 1.49 5.85
N GLU A 56 7.97 1.05 6.96
CA GLU A 56 8.27 -0.25 7.53
C GLU A 56 7.61 -1.37 6.70
N PRO A 57 8.35 -2.40 6.24
CA PRO A 57 7.80 -3.46 5.40
C PRO A 57 6.58 -4.17 6.02
N ALA A 58 6.59 -4.38 7.34
CA ALA A 58 5.49 -5.02 8.04
C ALA A 58 4.20 -4.18 8.01
N SER A 59 4.31 -2.86 8.15
CA SER A 59 3.16 -1.94 8.08
C SER A 59 2.55 -1.93 6.68
N VAL A 60 3.38 -1.91 5.62
CA VAL A 60 2.90 -2.01 4.23
C VAL A 60 2.18 -3.33 3.98
N ARG A 61 2.70 -4.46 4.49
CA ARG A 61 2.03 -5.76 4.36
C ARG A 61 0.67 -5.79 5.05
N ARG A 62 0.56 -5.28 6.29
CA ARG A 62 -0.73 -5.20 7.00
C ARG A 62 -1.76 -4.39 6.22
N PHE A 63 -1.35 -3.28 5.62
CA PHE A 63 -2.22 -2.51 4.74
C PHE A 63 -2.68 -3.29 3.50
N VAL A 64 -1.76 -3.99 2.82
CA VAL A 64 -2.10 -4.84 1.66
C VAL A 64 -3.08 -5.96 2.06
N ASP A 65 -2.90 -6.56 3.24
CA ASP A 65 -3.81 -7.56 3.80
C ASP A 65 -5.17 -6.96 4.22
N TRP A 66 -5.21 -5.67 4.54
CA TRP A 66 -6.46 -4.94 4.77
C TRP A 66 -7.22 -4.69 3.46
N ILE A 67 -6.54 -4.31 2.37
CA ILE A 67 -7.18 -4.15 1.04
C ILE A 67 -7.81 -5.47 0.57
N GLU A 68 -7.15 -6.61 0.82
CA GLU A 68 -7.72 -7.92 0.49
C GLU A 68 -9.09 -8.14 1.12
N ARG A 69 -9.27 -7.69 2.36
CA ARG A 69 -10.52 -7.82 3.14
C ARG A 69 -11.55 -6.74 2.81
N HIS A 70 -11.10 -5.58 2.32
CA HIS A 70 -11.94 -4.42 2.04
C HIS A 70 -11.66 -3.83 0.65
N PRO A 71 -11.85 -4.61 -0.44
CA PRO A 71 -11.36 -4.24 -1.77
C PRO A 71 -12.04 -3.01 -2.39
N ASN A 72 -13.17 -2.56 -1.83
CA ASN A 72 -13.91 -1.40 -2.31
C ASN A 72 -13.98 -0.24 -1.30
N ALA A 73 -13.35 -0.38 -0.14
CA ALA A 73 -13.29 0.69 0.86
C ALA A 73 -12.36 1.82 0.42
N ASP A 74 -12.61 3.02 0.93
CA ASP A 74 -11.69 4.13 0.78
C ASP A 74 -10.44 3.87 1.64
N TYR A 75 -9.25 4.22 1.14
CA TYR A 75 -7.99 3.86 1.83
C TYR A 75 -7.86 4.46 3.24
N ASP A 76 -8.55 5.57 3.51
CA ASP A 76 -8.56 6.24 4.81
C ASP A 76 -9.42 5.51 5.84
N GLU A 77 -10.19 4.50 5.44
CA GLU A 77 -10.88 3.58 6.35
C GLU A 77 -9.92 2.54 6.98
N TRP A 78 -8.66 2.49 6.56
CA TRP A 78 -7.63 1.72 7.26
C TRP A 78 -7.27 2.42 8.58
N ASP A 79 -7.65 1.80 9.69
CA ASP A 79 -7.60 2.34 11.05
C ASP A 79 -6.20 2.34 11.68
N GLU A 80 -5.23 1.65 11.08
CA GLU A 80 -3.85 1.71 11.52
C GLU A 80 -3.12 2.94 10.97
N THR A 81 -2.21 3.48 11.79
CA THR A 81 -1.29 4.53 11.35
C THR A 81 -0.14 3.92 10.52
N PRO A 82 0.12 4.42 9.30
CA PRO A 82 1.28 4.01 8.51
C PRO A 82 2.58 4.22 9.29
N ILE A 83 3.41 3.17 9.42
CA ILE A 83 4.71 3.30 10.10
C ILE A 83 5.75 3.75 9.08
N ILE A 84 6.15 5.01 9.19
CA ILE A 84 7.16 5.65 8.33
C ILE A 84 8.33 6.06 9.20
N ARG A 85 9.54 5.59 8.87
CA ARG A 85 10.76 6.02 9.52
C ARG A 85 11.02 7.47 9.13
N GLN A 86 10.97 8.36 10.10
CA GLN A 86 11.50 9.71 9.93
C GLN A 86 13.02 9.61 9.99
N ASP A 87 13.69 10.25 9.03
CA ASP A 87 15.10 10.57 9.23
C ASP A 87 15.16 11.48 10.47
N SER A 88 15.83 11.04 11.53
CA SER A 88 16.15 11.90 12.65
C SER A 88 17.03 13.01 12.10
N PHE A 89 16.42 14.14 11.73
CA PHE A 89 17.15 15.38 11.54
C PHE A 89 17.59 15.77 12.95
N THR A 90 18.71 15.22 13.40
CA THR A 90 19.45 15.81 14.51
C THR A 90 19.90 17.15 13.98
N GLU A 91 19.06 18.17 14.15
CA GLU A 91 19.47 19.55 14.17
C GLU A 91 20.62 19.62 15.18
N ARG A 92 21.86 19.52 14.68
CA ARG A 92 23.02 20.08 15.36
C ARG A 92 22.84 21.60 15.29
N LEU A 93 21.91 22.12 16.07
CA LEU A 93 21.84 23.52 16.40
C LEU A 93 22.92 23.76 17.45
N PHE A 94 23.98 24.44 16.99
CA PHE A 94 24.92 25.30 17.70
C PHE A 94 25.62 24.76 18.95
#